data_AF-A0AA87Z4F8-F1
#
_entry.id   AF-A0AA87Z4F8-F1
#
_cell.length_a   1.000
_cell.length_b   1.000
_cell.length_c   1.000
_cell.angle_alpha   90.00
_cell.angle_beta   90.00
_cell.angle_gamma   90.00
#
_symmetry.space_group_name_H-M   'P 1'
#
loop_
_entity.id
_entity.type
_entity.pdbx_description
1 polymer ?
#
loop_
_entity_poly.entity_id
_entity_poly.type
_entity_poly.pdbx_seq_one_letter_code
_entity_poly.pdbx_strand_id
1 'polypeptide(L)' 'MESAAVVNERLRKVGRGDATKVAKEQGVTISERIVDGTRVITEAIGRQVVGEYLEPQ' A
#
# COMPACT_ATOMS: atom_id res chain seq x y z
N MET A 1 -11.32 6.09 1.24
CA MET A 1 -10.46 5.38 0.28
C MET A 1 -10.60 3.89 0.56
N GLU A 2 -11.04 3.08 -0.40
CA GLU A 2 -11.10 1.62 -0.27
C GLU A 2 -9.84 1.05 -0.93
N SER A 3 -9.11 0.15 -0.26
CA SER A 3 -7.85 -0.40 -0.79
C SER A 3 -8.10 -1.34 -1.97
N ALA A 4 -7.19 -1.36 -2.95
CA ALA A 4 -7.21 -2.32 -4.05
C ALA A 4 -7.28 -3.78 -3.58
N ALA A 5 -6.71 -4.09 -2.40
CA ALA A 5 -6.80 -5.43 -1.81
C ALA A 5 -8.24 -5.82 -1.44
N VAL A 6 -9.04 -4.88 -0.93
CA VAL A 6 -10.46 -5.12 -0.57
C VAL A 6 -11.30 -5.35 -1.82
N VAL A 7 -11.04 -4.58 -2.89
CA VAL A 7 -11.69 -4.78 -4.19
C VAL A 7 -11.31 -6.13 -4.79
N ASN A 8 -10.02 -6.49 -4.76
CA ASN A 8 -9.53 -7.75 -5.30
C ASN A 8 -10.01 -8.98 -4.51
N GLU A 9 -10.18 -8.88 -3.19
CA GLU A 9 -10.78 -9.95 -2.37
C GLU A 9 -12.24 -10.17 -2.76
N ARG A 10 -13.02 -9.10 -2.94
CA ARG A 10 -14.41 -9.19 -3.43
C ARG A 10 -14.49 -9.81 -4.83
N LEU A 11 -13.55 -9.48 -5.70
CA LEU A 11 -13.45 -10.05 -7.05
C LEU A 11 -12.79 -11.44 -7.08
N ARG A 12 -12.44 -12.01 -5.91
CA ARG A 12 -11.74 -13.30 -5.75
C ARG A 12 -10.44 -13.40 -6.55
N LYS A 13 -9.79 -12.27 -6.80
CA LYS A 13 -8.48 -12.19 -7.47
C LYS A 13 -7.32 -12.39 -6.50
N VAL A 14 -7.54 -12.07 -5.23
CA VAL A 14 -6.66 -12.40 -4.11
C VAL A 14 -7.50 -12.94 -2.96
N GLY A 15 -6.98 -13.90 -2.21
CA GLY A 15 -7.55 -14.38 -0.96
C GLY A 15 -6.69 -13.99 0.23
N ARG A 16 -7.22 -14.14 1.45
CA ARG A 16 -6.42 -13.95 2.67
C ARG A 16 -5.19 -14.85 2.71
N GLY A 17 -5.16 -15.97 1.97
CA GLY A 17 -3.99 -16.84 1.83
C GLY A 17 -2.81 -16.18 1.12
N ASP A 18 -3.08 -15.29 0.17
CA ASP A 18 -2.10 -14.78 -0.79
C ASP A 18 -1.21 -13.68 -0.23
N ALA A 19 -1.60 -13.05 0.88
CA ALA A 19 -0.76 -12.09 1.57
C ALA A 19 0.42 -12.79 2.28
N THR A 20 1.60 -12.18 2.21
CA THR A 20 2.80 -12.65 2.91
C THR A 20 2.59 -12.59 4.43
N LYS A 21 3.30 -13.44 5.20
CA LYS A 21 3.21 -13.40 6.68
C LYS A 21 3.48 -12.01 7.25
N VAL A 22 4.50 -11.33 6.72
CA VAL A 22 4.87 -9.97 7.14
C VAL A 22 3.73 -8.98 6.88
N ALA A 23 3.13 -9.01 5.69
CA ALA A 23 1.99 -8.13 5.38
C ALA A 23 0.75 -8.45 6.23
N LYS A 24 0.52 -9.72 6.57
CA LYS A 24 -0.58 -10.15 7.44
C LYS A 24 -0.41 -9.70 8.89
N GLU A 25 0.80 -9.83 9.43
CA GLU A 25 1.08 -9.61 10.85
C GLU A 25 1.42 -8.15 11.15
N GLN A 26 2.13 -7.47 10.24
CA GLN A 26 2.61 -6.11 10.45
C GLN A 26 1.82 -5.05 9.67
N GLY A 27 0.94 -5.49 8.76
CA GLY A 27 0.10 -4.61 7.97
C GLY A 27 0.83 -3.90 6.83
N VAL A 28 0.03 -3.22 6.00
CA VAL A 28 0.48 -2.35 4.92
C VAL A 28 0.04 -0.94 5.25
N THR A 29 0.95 0.02 5.14
CA THR A 29 0.67 1.45 5.34
C THR A 29 0.95 2.20 4.05
N ILE A 30 -0.03 2.98 3.60
CA ILE A 30 0.14 3.99 2.56
C ILE A 30 0.11 5.36 3.24
N SER A 31 1.15 6.16 3.05
CA SER A 31 1.22 7.51 3.58
C SER A 31 1.49 8.52 2.48
N GLU A 32 0.92 9.69 2.64
CA GLU A 32 1.13 10.83 1.75
C GLU A 32 1.89 11.94 2.47
N ARG A 33 2.83 12.57 1.76
CA ARG A 33 3.47 13.81 2.20
C ARG A 33 3.74 14.74 1.02
N ILE A 34 3.85 16.03 1.30
CA ILE A 34 4.30 17.03 0.32
C ILE A 34 5.77 17.34 0.58
N VAL A 35 6.61 17.19 -0.44
CA VAL A 35 8.03 17.55 -0.43
C VAL A 35 8.25 18.53 -1.58
N ASP A 36 8.68 19.76 -1.27
CA ASP A 36 8.93 20.83 -2.26
C ASP A 36 7.77 21.02 -3.27
N GLY A 37 6.53 21.01 -2.77
CA GLY A 37 5.32 21.16 -3.59
C GLY A 37 4.94 19.93 -4.42
N THR A 38 5.71 18.85 -4.32
CA THR A 38 5.44 17.57 -4.99
C THR A 38 4.79 16.59 -4.03
N ARG A 39 3.70 15.95 -4.46
CA ARG A 39 3.01 14.92 -3.69
C ARG A 39 3.77 13.60 -3.79
N VAL A 40 4.18 13.08 -2.64
CA VAL A 40 4.92 11.82 -2.52
C VAL A 40 4.03 10.81 -1.79
N ILE A 41 3.80 9.68 -2.45
CA ILE A 41 3.08 8.54 -1.87
C ILE A 41 4.10 7.47 -1.52
N THR A 42 4.15 7.07 -0.24
CA THR A 42 5.03 6.01 0.25
C THR A 42 4.21 4.79 0.63
N GLU A 43 4.66 3.62 0.19
CA GLU A 43 4.14 2.32 0.58
C GLU A 43 5.15 1.60 1.49
N ALA A 44 4.66 1.15 2.64
CA ALA A 44 5.44 0.39 3.59
C ALA A 44 4.72 -0.89 4.04
N ILE A 45 5.50 -1.96 4.24
CA ILE A 45 5.06 -3.21 4.86
C ILE A 45 5.76 -3.33 6.21
N GLY A 46 4.98 -3.37 7.29
CA GLY A 46 5.52 -3.18 8.63
C GLY A 46 6.28 -1.86 8.76
N ARG A 47 7.60 -1.92 8.89
CA ARG A 47 8.49 -0.75 9.00
C ARG A 47 9.41 -0.54 7.79
N GLN A 48 9.23 -1.32 6.73
CA GLN A 48 10.07 -1.27 5.54
C GLN A 48 9.33 -0.59 4.40
N VAL A 49 9.94 0.45 3.81
CA VAL A 49 9.46 1.07 2.58
C VAL A 49 9.70 0.10 1.43
N VAL A 50 8.65 -0.17 0.66
CA VAL A 50 8.69 -1.07 -0.51
C VAL A 50 8.40 -0.33 -1.81
N GLY A 51 7.86 0.89 -1.74
CA GLY A 51 7.65 1.76 -2.90
C GLY A 51 7.54 3.23 -2.50
N GLU A 52 8.04 4.10 -3.35
CA GLU A 52 7.82 5.55 -3.26
C GLU A 52 7.46 6.06 -4.66
N TYR A 53 6.38 6.82 -4.76
CA TYR A 53 5.82 7.30 -6.01
C TYR A 53 5.67 8.81 -5.96
N LEU A 54 6.16 9.48 -6.99
CA LEU A 54 5.86 10.87 -7.28
C LEU A 54 4.63 10.90 -8.16
N GLU A 55 3.55 11.53 -7.72
CA GLU A 55 2.42 11.78 -8.63
C GLU A 55 2.85 12.83 -9.66
N PRO A 56 2.81 12.51 -10.97
CA PRO A 56 2.90 13.54 -12.00
C PRO A 56 1.68 14.46 -11.87
N GLN A 57 1.89 15.77 -11.97
CA GLN A 57 0.80 16.76 -12.02
C GLN A 57 -0.05 16.60 -13.28
#